data_AF-A0A7J6F3C1-F1
#
_entry.id   AF-A0A7J6F3C1-F1
#
_cell.length_a   1.000
_cell.length_b   1.000
_cell.length_c   1.000
_cell.angle_alpha   90.00
_cell.angle_beta   90.00
_cell.angle_gamma   90.00
#
_symmetry.space_group_name_H-M   'P 1'
#
loop_
_entity.id
_entity.type
_entity.pdbx_description
1 polymer ?
#
loop_
_entity_poly.entity_id
_entity_poly.type
_entity_poly.pdbx_seq_one_letter_code
_entity_poly.pdbx_strand_id
1 'polypeptide(L)'
;MPPVNLTRYNLTSFAITLNELTEGLQEKLPPTNSRLRPDQRYVENEDYEKANSDKQRLEKRQRMCLDIFLGVSFEFSNGHWRWVLGFQCSTGV
;
A
#
# COMPACT_ATOMS: atom_id res chain seq x y z
N MET A 1 -11.32 20.42 -23.51
CA MET A 1 -10.04 21.02 -23.09
C MET A 1 -9.38 20.04 -22.12
N PRO A 2 -8.06 19.78 -22.23
CA PRO A 2 -7.35 19.07 -21.18
C PRO A 2 -7.41 19.89 -19.87
N PRO A 3 -7.35 19.24 -18.70
CA PRO A 3 -7.38 19.95 -17.43
C PRO A 3 -6.23 20.97 -17.36
N VAL A 4 -6.55 22.20 -16.93
CA VAL A 4 -5.64 23.37 -16.91
C VAL A 4 -4.44 23.18 -15.99
N ASN A 5 -4.52 22.22 -15.06
CA ASN A 5 -3.44 21.87 -14.14
C ASN A 5 -2.94 20.45 -14.49
N LEU A 6 -1.79 20.36 -15.16
CA LEU A 6 -1.10 19.08 -15.37
C LEU A 6 -0.54 18.60 -14.02
N THR A 7 -1.32 17.77 -13.34
CA THR A 7 -0.87 17.03 -12.17
C THR A 7 0.11 15.93 -12.57
N ARG A 8 1.06 15.57 -11.70
CA ARG A 8 1.91 14.39 -11.93
C ARG A 8 1.06 13.16 -12.22
N TYR A 9 1.45 12.42 -13.26
CA TYR A 9 0.75 11.22 -13.74
C TYR A 9 -0.73 11.40 -14.15
N ASN A 10 -1.16 12.64 -14.44
CA ASN A 10 -2.56 12.97 -14.79
C ASN A 10 -3.58 12.52 -13.74
N LEU A 11 -3.20 12.56 -12.46
CA LEU A 11 -4.05 12.16 -11.35
C LEU A 11 -5.11 13.21 -11.01
N THR A 12 -6.30 12.76 -10.64
CA THR A 12 -7.32 13.67 -10.08
C THR A 12 -6.89 14.15 -8.70
N SER A 13 -7.41 15.29 -8.23
CA SER A 13 -7.17 15.79 -6.87
C SER A 13 -7.50 14.73 -5.81
N PHE A 14 -8.56 13.95 -6.02
CA PHE A 14 -8.90 12.82 -5.14
C PHE A 14 -7.81 11.74 -5.15
N ALA A 15 -7.36 11.31 -6.33
CA ALA A 15 -6.34 10.26 -6.46
C ALA A 15 -5.00 10.65 -5.79
N ILE A 16 -4.64 11.93 -5.83
CA ILE A 16 -3.44 12.45 -5.15
C ILE A 16 -3.51 12.22 -3.64
N THR A 17 -4.69 12.41 -3.03
CA THR A 17 -4.87 12.25 -1.57
C THR A 17 -4.84 10.79 -1.09
N LEU A 18 -4.97 9.81 -1.99
CA LEU A 18 -5.06 8.39 -1.59
C LEU A 18 -3.81 7.89 -0.87
N ASN A 19 -2.63 8.36 -1.26
CA ASN A 19 -1.35 7.95 -0.66
C ASN A 19 -0.77 8.97 0.34
N GLU A 20 -1.57 9.96 0.74
CA GLU A 20 -1.18 10.92 1.78
C GLU A 20 -1.12 10.22 3.15
N LEU A 21 -0.08 10.53 3.91
CA LEU A 21 0.18 9.99 5.25
C LEU A 21 0.09 11.16 6.24
N THR A 22 -1.07 11.30 6.88
CA THR A 22 -1.30 12.32 7.90
C THR A 22 -0.66 11.90 9.23
N GLU A 23 -0.16 12.87 9.99
CA GLU A 23 0.33 12.66 11.36
C GLU A 23 -0.76 11.99 12.23
N GLY A 24 -0.39 10.94 12.96
CA GLY A 24 -1.32 10.12 13.77
C GLY A 24 -2.11 9.05 12.99
N LEU A 25 -2.14 9.07 11.64
CA LEU A 25 -2.69 7.97 10.86
C LEU A 25 -1.73 6.77 10.83
N GLN A 26 -0.43 7.04 10.73
CA GLN A 26 0.61 6.00 10.65
C GLN A 26 0.56 4.99 11.80
N GLU A 27 0.25 5.45 13.02
CA GLU A 27 0.17 4.61 14.22
C GLU A 27 -1.06 3.68 14.21
N LYS A 28 -2.11 4.04 13.47
CA LYS A 28 -3.36 3.28 13.37
C LYS A 28 -3.37 2.33 12.17
N LEU A 29 -2.45 2.50 11.23
CA LEU A 29 -2.39 1.70 10.03
C LEU A 29 -1.72 0.35 10.30
N PRO A 30 -2.25 -0.75 9.75
CA PRO A 30 -1.54 -2.02 9.79
C PRO A 30 -0.24 -1.94 8.98
N PRO A 31 0.79 -2.72 9.32
CA PRO A 31 2.08 -2.72 8.62
C PRO A 31 1.97 -3.14 7.14
N THR A 32 0.85 -3.73 6.73
CA THR A 32 0.55 -4.15 5.35
C THR A 32 -0.10 -3.06 4.50
N ASN A 33 -0.39 -1.88 5.07
CA ASN A 33 -1.05 -0.80 4.33
C ASN A 33 -0.18 -0.31 3.16
N SER A 34 -0.81 -0.02 2.01
CA SER A 34 -0.11 0.44 0.80
C SER A 34 0.69 1.73 1.01
N ARG A 35 0.22 2.61 1.92
CA ARG A 35 0.90 3.88 2.23
C ARG A 35 2.29 3.70 2.82
N LEU A 36 2.55 2.56 3.45
CA LEU A 36 3.83 2.24 4.08
C LEU A 36 4.83 1.61 3.11
N ARG A 37 4.49 1.48 1.82
CA ARG A 37 5.37 0.92 0.80
C ARG A 37 6.48 1.92 0.43
N PRO A 38 7.75 1.59 0.69
CA PRO A 38 8.86 2.52 0.51
C PRO A 38 9.20 2.79 -0.97
N ASP A 39 9.04 1.79 -1.84
CA ASP A 39 9.25 1.92 -3.28
C ASP A 39 8.33 2.98 -3.90
N GLN A 40 7.04 2.95 -3.56
CA GLN A 40 6.07 3.95 -4.02
C GLN A 40 6.41 5.36 -3.49
N ARG A 41 6.88 5.46 -2.24
CA ARG A 41 7.26 6.74 -1.63
C ARG A 41 8.50 7.35 -2.28
N TYR A 42 9.47 6.53 -2.69
CA TYR A 42 10.64 7.01 -3.43
C TYR A 42 10.26 7.53 -4.82
N VAL A 43 9.29 6.92 -5.51
CA VAL A 43 8.77 7.46 -6.77
C VAL A 43 8.11 8.83 -6.57
N GLU A 44 7.33 9.00 -5.50
CA GLU A 44 6.71 10.28 -5.15
C GLU A 44 7.75 11.38 -4.85
N ASN A 45 8.91 10.99 -4.28
CA ASN A 45 10.04 11.86 -3.98
C ASN A 45 11.08 11.97 -5.11
N GLU A 46 10.78 11.47 -6.31
CA GLU A 46 11.66 11.47 -7.49
C GLU A 46 12.97 10.66 -7.37
N ASP A 47 13.10 9.81 -6.35
CA ASP A 47 14.28 8.97 -6.13
C ASP A 47 14.10 7.60 -6.82
N TYR A 48 14.19 7.61 -8.15
CA TYR A 48 13.90 6.42 -8.98
C TYR A 48 14.89 5.27 -8.78
N GLU A 49 16.15 5.56 -8.43
CA GLU A 49 17.16 4.52 -8.18
C GLU A 49 16.83 3.73 -6.92
N LYS A 50 16.51 4.43 -5.81
CA LYS A 50 16.07 3.77 -4.58
C LYS A 50 14.75 3.06 -4.77
N ALA A 51 13.80 3.65 -5.51
CA ALA A 51 12.53 3.02 -5.82
C ALA A 51 12.71 1.66 -6.50
N ASN A 52 13.56 1.59 -7.52
CA ASN A 52 13.81 0.36 -8.26
C ASN A 52 14.50 -0.72 -7.39
N SER A 53 15.48 -0.32 -6.58
CA SER A 53 16.15 -1.23 -5.64
C SER A 53 15.17 -1.84 -4.63
N ASP A 54 14.31 -0.99 -4.04
CA ASP A 54 13.34 -1.44 -3.04
C ASP A 54 12.22 -2.29 -3.64
N LYS A 55 11.78 -1.97 -4.87
CA LYS A 55 10.86 -2.81 -5.63
C LYS A 55 11.42 -4.23 -5.82
N GLN A 56 12.67 -4.34 -6.30
CA GLN A 56 13.32 -5.65 -6.49
C GLN A 56 13.45 -6.42 -5.18
N ARG A 57 13.79 -5.73 -4.08
CA ARG A 57 13.87 -6.33 -2.73
C ARG A 57 12.51 -6.87 -2.29
N LEU A 58 11.42 -6.11 -2.45
CA LEU A 58 10.06 -6.52 -2.07
C LEU A 58 9.58 -7.71 -2.88
N GLU A 59 9.72 -7.67 -4.21
CA GLU A 59 9.31 -8.78 -5.09
C GLU A 59 10.13 -10.04 -4.83
N LYS A 60 11.43 -9.93 -4.57
CA LYS A 60 12.28 -11.09 -4.22
C LYS A 60 11.80 -11.73 -2.92
N ARG A 61 11.45 -10.93 -1.91
CA ARG A 61 10.86 -11.43 -0.65
C ARG A 61 9.53 -12.12 -0.90
N GLN A 62 8.64 -11.52 -1.68
CA GLN A 62 7.34 -12.12 -2.02
C GLN A 62 7.50 -13.44 -2.78
N ARG A 63 8.46 -13.52 -3.72
CA ARG A 63 8.80 -14.76 -4.44
C ARG A 63 9.37 -15.85 -3.53
N MET A 64 10.15 -15.49 -2.51
CA MET A 64 10.69 -16.46 -1.55
C MET A 64 9.64 -16.86 -0.49
N CYS A 65 8.67 -16.00 -0.21
CA CYS A 65 7.60 -16.21 0.77
C CYS A 65 6.25 -16.51 0.10
N LEU A 66 6.25 -17.27 -1.00
CA LEU A 66 5.05 -17.64 -1.77
C LEU A 66 3.97 -18.40 -0.95
N ASP A 67 4.28 -18.82 0.28
CA ASP A 67 3.45 -19.74 1.08
C ASP A 67 2.98 -19.21 2.45
N ILE A 68 3.41 -18.02 2.90
CA ILE A 68 3.12 -17.53 4.28
C ILE A 68 2.72 -16.05 4.28
N PHE A 69 1.64 -15.73 3.58
CA PHE A 69 0.85 -14.53 3.88
C PHE A 69 -0.62 -14.96 3.90
N LEU A 70 -1.01 -15.63 4.99
CA LEU A 70 -2.42 -15.92 5.25
C LEU A 70 -3.19 -14.60 5.22
N GLY A 71 -4.09 -14.46 4.26
CA GLY A 71 -4.96 -13.30 4.10
C GLY A 71 -5.83 -13.15 5.34
N VAL A 72 -5.47 -12.21 6.22
CA VAL A 72 -6.09 -12.08 7.55
C VAL A 72 -7.49 -11.48 7.50
N SER A 73 -7.94 -10.95 6.35
CA SER A 73 -9.18 -10.17 6.24
C SER A 73 -10.17 -10.67 5.20
N PHE A 74 -9.80 -11.65 4.38
CA PHE A 74 -10.67 -12.14 3.31
C PHE A 74 -10.70 -13.66 3.28
N GLU A 75 -11.91 -14.21 3.21
CA GLU A 75 -12.16 -15.63 3.03
C GLU A 75 -12.66 -15.86 1.61
N PHE A 76 -12.10 -16.85 0.93
CA PHE A 76 -12.55 -17.25 -0.40
C PHE A 76 -13.59 -18.36 -0.27
N SER A 77 -14.81 -18.13 -0.77
CA SER A 77 -15.88 -19.12 -0.72
C SER A 77 -16.84 -18.94 -1.89
N ASN A 78 -17.17 -20.05 -2.56
CA ASN A 78 -18.06 -20.10 -3.73
C ASN A 78 -17.65 -19.11 -4.84
N GLY A 79 -16.36 -19.05 -5.17
CA GLY A 79 -15.85 -18.22 -6.26
C GLY A 79 -15.74 -16.72 -5.95
N HIS A 80 -16.07 -16.28 -4.74
CA HIS A 80 -16.04 -14.88 -4.34
C HIS A 80 -15.21 -14.68 -3.08
N TRP A 81 -14.52 -13.54 -2.99
CA TRP A 81 -13.87 -13.09 -1.77
C TRP A 81 -14.90 -12.41 -0.88
N ARG A 82 -15.03 -12.88 0.36
CA ARG A 82 -15.81 -12.21 1.40
C ARG A 82 -14.88 -11.61 2.42
N TRP A 83 -15.21 -10.40 2.83
CA TRP A 83 -14.53 -9.78 3.96
C TRP A 83 -14.94 -10.48 5.24
N VAL A 84 -13.96 -10.97 5.99
CA VAL A 84 -14.16 -11.59 7.31
C VAL A 84 -13.68 -10.61 8.38
N LEU A 85 -14.59 -10.28 9.29
CA LEU A 85 -14.41 -9.24 10.31
C LEU A 85 -13.27 -9.58 11.28
N GLY A 86 -12.35 -8.62 11.46
CA GLY A 86 -11.46 -8.57 12.62
C GLY A 86 -10.06 -8.02 12.32
N PHE A 87 -9.91 -6.71 12.10
CA PHE A 87 -8.64 -6.05 12.43
C PHE A 87 -8.48 -6.09 13.95
N GLN A 88 -7.97 -7.20 14.51
CA GLN A 88 -7.54 -7.24 15.90
C GLN A 88 -6.27 -6.38 15.99
N CYS A 89 -6.46 -5.10 16.28
CA CYS A 89 -5.43 -4.28 16.88
C CYS A 89 -5.18 -4.88 18.27
N SER A 90 -4.20 -5.76 18.38
CA SER A 90 -3.70 -6.21 19.68
C SER A 90 -3.01 -5.02 20.35
N THR A 91 -3.79 -4.18 21.02
CA THR A 91 -3.28 -3.32 22.09
C THR A 91 -2.91 -4.24 23.25
N GLY A 92 -1.67 -4.72 23.23
CA GLY A 92 -1.04 -5.29 24.43
C GLY A 92 -0.72 -4.16 25.39
N VAL A 93 -1.52 -4.05 26.45
CA VAL A 93 -1.13 -3.43 27.73
C VAL A 93 -0.34 -4.44 28.55
#